data_AF-A0A2V6USX5-F1
#
_entry.id   AF-A0A2V6USX5-F1
#
_cell.length_a   1.000
_cell.length_b   1.000
_cell.length_c   1.000
_cell.angle_alpha   90.00
_cell.angle_beta   90.00
_cell.angle_gamma   90.00
#
_symmetry.space_group_name_H-M   'P 1'
#
loop_
_entity.id
_entity.type
_entity.pdbx_description
1 polymer ?
#
loop_
_entity_poly.entity_id
_entity_poly.type
_entity_poly.pdbx_seq_one_letter_code
_entity_poly.pdbx_strand_id
1 'polypeptide(L)'
;MVLAPVATVLADSLLQGTVNALLTFRIGCIAKRYSAGMPLPSAKLVRKAAGREATVMLGSVVAKLTKTVTKAVWDSALRVVTGKGKAAAGRLARGLLGGPAGPKEPSTPTA
;
A
#
# COMPACT_ATOMS: atom_id res chain seq x y z
N MET A 1 16.09 -14.23 -1.94
CA MET A 1 15.10 -14.68 -2.95
C MET A 1 13.71 -14.85 -2.33
N VAL A 2 13.15 -13.81 -1.70
CA VAL A 2 11.84 -13.89 -0.98
C VAL A 2 10.75 -13.02 -1.62
N LEU A 3 11.11 -12.19 -2.61
CA LEU A 3 10.17 -11.26 -3.24
C LEU A 3 9.13 -11.97 -4.13
N ALA A 4 9.54 -13.05 -4.81
CA ALA A 4 8.67 -13.85 -5.66
C ALA A 4 7.51 -14.52 -4.89
N PRO A 5 7.73 -15.25 -3.78
CA PRO A 5 6.63 -15.87 -3.03
C PRO A 5 5.70 -14.85 -2.33
N VAL A 6 6.21 -13.68 -1.96
CA VAL A 6 5.35 -12.60 -1.42
C VAL A 6 4.44 -12.04 -2.50
N ALA A 7 4.94 -11.86 -3.72
CA ALA A 7 4.16 -11.38 -4.85
C ALA A 7 3.07 -12.38 -5.25
N THR A 8 3.33 -13.69 -5.21
CA THR A 8 2.32 -14.72 -5.54
C THR A 8 1.20 -14.76 -4.51
N VAL A 9 1.52 -14.74 -3.21
CA VAL A 9 0.49 -14.71 -2.14
C VAL A 9 -0.37 -13.45 -2.23
N LEU A 10 0.25 -12.30 -2.52
CA LEU A 10 -0.47 -11.06 -2.75
C LEU A 10 -1.38 -11.14 -3.98
N ALA A 11 -0.87 -11.67 -5.11
CA ALA A 11 -1.64 -11.83 -6.32
C ALA A 11 -2.86 -12.75 -6.11
N ASP A 12 -2.66 -13.90 -5.46
CA ASP A 12 -3.73 -14.84 -5.17
C ASP A 12 -4.80 -14.21 -4.26
N SER A 13 -4.37 -13.54 -3.18
CA SER A 13 -5.28 -12.86 -2.26
C SER A 13 -6.09 -11.76 -2.95
N LEU A 14 -5.45 -10.97 -3.81
CA LEU A 14 -6.10 -9.91 -4.58
C LEU A 14 -7.07 -10.49 -5.61
N LEU A 15 -6.70 -11.54 -6.33
CA LEU A 15 -7.57 -12.20 -7.30
C LEU A 15 -8.80 -12.78 -6.60
N GLN A 16 -8.61 -13.54 -5.54
CA GLN A 16 -9.70 -14.19 -4.80
C GLN A 16 -10.64 -13.16 -4.15
N GLY A 17 -10.08 -12.10 -3.54
CA GLY A 17 -10.87 -11.00 -2.98
C GLY A 17 -11.63 -10.21 -4.04
N THR A 18 -11.01 -9.93 -5.19
CA THR A 18 -11.63 -9.16 -6.28
C THR A 18 -12.77 -9.92 -6.94
N VAL A 19 -12.63 -11.24 -7.11
CA VAL A 19 -13.71 -12.09 -7.66
C VAL A 19 -14.94 -12.06 -6.76
N ASN A 20 -14.76 -12.17 -5.44
CA ASN A 20 -15.85 -12.11 -4.47
C ASN A 20 -16.52 -10.72 -4.49
N ALA A 21 -15.73 -9.65 -4.53
CA ALA A 21 -16.24 -8.29 -4.64
C ALA A 21 -17.04 -8.06 -5.92
N LEU A 22 -16.57 -8.56 -7.07
CA LEU A 22 -17.28 -8.44 -8.35
C LEU A 22 -18.63 -9.16 -8.32
N LEU A 23 -18.69 -10.34 -7.73
CA LEU A 23 -19.95 -11.09 -7.60
C LEU A 23 -20.96 -10.34 -6.74
N THR A 24 -20.53 -9.81 -5.59
CA THR A 24 -21.36 -8.96 -4.72
C THR A 24 -21.85 -7.73 -5.47
N PHE A 25 -20.97 -7.08 -6.24
CA PHE A 25 -21.32 -5.89 -7.01
C PHE A 25 -22.38 -6.20 -8.09
N ARG A 26 -22.23 -7.34 -8.77
CA ARG A 26 -23.19 -7.82 -9.76
C ARG A 26 -24.55 -8.11 -9.15
N ILE A 27 -24.60 -8.76 -7.98
CA ILE A 27 -25.85 -9.04 -7.26
C ILE A 27 -26.50 -7.72 -6.80
N GLY A 28 -25.72 -6.76 -6.30
CA GLY A 28 -26.21 -5.44 -5.90
C GLY A 28 -26.84 -4.67 -7.06
N CYS A 29 -26.24 -4.70 -8.26
CA CYS A 29 -26.82 -4.09 -9.47
C CYS A 29 -28.13 -4.77 -9.90
N ILE A 30 -28.20 -6.10 -9.78
CA ILE A 30 -29.44 -6.84 -10.05
C ILE A 30 -30.53 -6.43 -9.05
N ALA A 31 -30.22 -6.48 -7.75
CA ALA A 31 -31.15 -6.10 -6.68
C ALA A 31 -31.67 -4.66 -6.87
N LYS A 32 -30.76 -3.71 -7.15
CA LYS A 32 -31.11 -2.31 -7.42
C LYS A 32 -32.12 -2.17 -8.56
N ARG A 33 -32.00 -2.97 -9.63
CA ARG A 33 -32.93 -2.94 -10.77
C ARG A 33 -34.28 -3.57 -10.45
N TYR A 34 -34.31 -4.62 -9.62
CA TYR A 34 -35.55 -5.21 -9.13
C TYR A 34 -36.30 -4.27 -8.19
N SER A 35 -35.59 -3.56 -7.29
CA SER A 35 -36.18 -2.57 -6.39
C SER A 35 -36.62 -1.28 -7.08
N ALA A 36 -36.10 -0.97 -8.27
CA ALA A 36 -36.43 0.25 -9.01
C ALA A 36 -37.76 0.19 -9.78
N GLY A 37 -38.52 -0.92 -9.70
CA GLY A 37 -39.87 -1.02 -10.31
C GLY A 37 -39.89 -0.99 -11.85
N MET A 38 -38.76 -1.25 -12.52
CA MET A 38 -38.62 -1.16 -13.97
C MET A 38 -39.35 -2.33 -14.69
N PRO A 39 -40.07 -2.11 -15.81
CA PRO A 39 -40.70 -3.19 -16.56
C PRO A 39 -39.63 -4.16 -17.04
N LEU A 40 -39.66 -5.41 -16.60
CA LEU A 40 -38.60 -6.40 -16.83
C LEU A 40 -38.32 -6.56 -18.33
N PRO A 41 -37.17 -6.08 -18.85
CA PRO A 41 -36.62 -6.67 -20.07
C PRO A 41 -36.20 -8.10 -19.71
N SER A 42 -36.08 -8.98 -20.70
CA SER A 42 -35.71 -10.39 -20.47
C SER A 42 -34.59 -10.53 -19.42
N ALA A 43 -34.74 -11.46 -18.47
CA ALA A 43 -33.80 -11.65 -17.36
C ALA A 43 -32.34 -11.84 -17.82
N LYS A 44 -32.13 -12.22 -19.08
CA LYS A 44 -30.83 -12.34 -19.74
C LYS A 44 -30.17 -10.97 -19.99
N LEU A 45 -30.92 -9.97 -20.41
CA LEU A 45 -30.43 -8.62 -20.67
C LEU A 45 -30.10 -7.89 -19.35
N VAL A 46 -30.95 -8.04 -18.33
CA VAL A 46 -30.71 -7.46 -16.99
C VAL A 46 -29.41 -7.98 -16.39
N ARG A 47 -29.19 -9.30 -16.44
CA ARG A 47 -27.96 -9.93 -15.92
C ARG A 47 -26.70 -9.50 -16.67
N LYS A 48 -26.78 -9.26 -17.98
CA LYS A 48 -25.66 -8.80 -18.82
C LYS A 48 -25.33 -7.34 -18.55
N ALA A 49 -26.35 -6.49 -18.45
CA ALA A 49 -26.20 -5.07 -18.14
C ALA A 49 -25.68 -4.86 -16.71
N ALA A 50 -26.20 -5.59 -15.73
CA ALA A 50 -25.71 -5.56 -14.35
C ALA A 50 -24.24 -6.00 -14.23
N GLY A 51 -23.78 -6.96 -15.05
CA GLY A 51 -22.37 -7.34 -15.10
C GLY A 51 -21.47 -6.19 -15.56
N ARG A 52 -21.86 -5.48 -16.61
CA ARG A 52 -21.11 -4.31 -17.11
C ARG A 52 -21.07 -3.18 -16.08
N GLU A 53 -22.23 -2.82 -15.54
CA GLU A 53 -22.35 -1.78 -14.51
C GLU A 53 -21.48 -2.12 -13.29
N ALA A 54 -21.51 -3.39 -12.86
CA ALA A 54 -20.69 -3.86 -11.76
C ALA A 54 -19.19 -3.76 -12.01
N THR A 55 -18.71 -4.13 -13.21
CA THR A 55 -17.30 -3.99 -13.55
C THR A 55 -16.82 -2.54 -13.57
N VAL A 56 -17.65 -1.62 -14.08
CA VAL A 56 -17.33 -0.18 -14.12
C VAL A 56 -17.27 0.40 -12.70
N MET A 57 -18.26 0.08 -11.87
CA MET A 57 -18.30 0.57 -10.50
C MET A 57 -17.15 -0.03 -9.67
N LEU A 58 -16.87 -1.32 -9.80
CA LEU A 58 -15.72 -1.96 -9.15
C LEU A 58 -14.41 -1.31 -9.59
N GLY A 59 -14.21 -1.08 -10.90
CA GLY A 59 -13.02 -0.40 -11.41
C GLY A 59 -12.85 1.00 -10.84
N SER A 60 -13.94 1.76 -10.70
CA SER A 60 -13.89 3.11 -10.10
C SER A 60 -13.52 3.08 -8.61
N VAL A 61 -14.00 2.08 -7.86
CA VAL A 61 -13.70 1.91 -6.43
C VAL A 61 -12.25 1.48 -6.26
N VAL A 62 -11.80 0.48 -7.02
CA VAL A 62 -10.41 0.01 -7.01
C VAL A 62 -9.46 1.15 -7.37
N ALA A 63 -9.72 1.93 -8.42
CA ALA A 63 -8.87 3.06 -8.80
C ALA A 63 -8.74 4.11 -7.69
N LYS A 64 -9.81 4.38 -6.94
CA LYS A 64 -9.76 5.29 -5.78
C LYS A 64 -8.96 4.70 -4.63
N LEU A 65 -9.21 3.43 -4.29
CA LEU A 65 -8.52 2.74 -3.20
C LEU A 65 -7.04 2.56 -3.48
N THR A 66 -6.66 2.17 -4.70
CA THR A 66 -5.25 2.04 -5.10
C THR A 66 -4.52 3.37 -4.94
N LYS A 67 -5.10 4.50 -5.36
CA LYS A 67 -4.48 5.82 -5.13
C LYS A 67 -4.20 6.07 -3.65
N THR A 68 -5.16 5.78 -2.77
CA THR A 68 -5.00 5.95 -1.33
C THR A 68 -3.95 5.01 -0.74
N VAL A 69 -4.01 3.72 -1.09
CA VAL A 69 -3.08 2.70 -0.60
C VAL A 69 -1.66 2.98 -1.09
N THR A 70 -1.47 3.24 -2.39
CA THR A 70 -0.16 3.59 -2.94
C THR A 70 0.41 4.83 -2.28
N LYS A 71 -0.42 5.86 -2.04
CA LYS A 71 0.03 7.06 -1.32
C LYS A 71 0.46 6.74 0.11
N ALA A 72 -0.34 5.98 0.86
CA ALA A 72 -0.01 5.60 2.23
C ALA A 72 1.27 4.74 2.32
N VAL A 73 1.44 3.81 1.39
CA VAL A 73 2.65 2.97 1.28
C VAL A 73 3.86 3.84 0.93
N TRP A 74 3.72 4.75 -0.02
CA TRP A 74 4.76 5.67 -0.42
C TRP A 74 5.19 6.59 0.73
N ASP A 75 4.22 7.22 1.40
CA ASP A 75 4.46 8.09 2.55
C ASP A 75 5.16 7.34 3.69
N SER A 76 4.77 6.09 3.94
CA SER A 76 5.40 5.23 4.94
C SER A 76 6.84 4.85 4.55
N ALA A 77 7.07 4.50 3.29
CA ALA A 77 8.41 4.22 2.77
C ALA A 77 9.31 5.45 2.88
N LEU A 78 8.82 6.63 2.49
CA LEU A 78 9.55 7.89 2.58
C LEU A 78 9.93 8.22 4.04
N ARG A 79 9.00 8.02 4.98
CA ARG A 79 9.24 8.22 6.42
C ARG A 79 10.33 7.31 6.97
N VAL A 80 10.36 6.04 6.56
CA VAL A 80 11.41 5.10 6.99
C VAL A 80 12.78 5.51 6.43
N VAL A 81 12.83 5.93 5.16
CA VAL A 81 14.09 6.39 4.51
C VAL A 81 14.60 7.67 5.17
N THR A 82 13.74 8.68 5.36
CA THR A 82 14.12 9.94 6.02
C THR A 82 14.44 9.76 7.50
N GLY A 83 13.73 8.87 8.21
CA GLY A 83 14.03 8.52 9.60
C GLY A 83 15.39 7.84 9.76
N LYS A 84 15.74 6.90 8.87
CA LYS A 84 17.07 6.28 8.83
C LYS A 84 18.17 7.29 8.47
N GLY A 85 17.91 8.21 7.54
CA GLY A 85 18.82 9.30 7.18
C GLY A 85 19.09 10.26 8.34
N LYS A 86 18.05 10.66 9.08
CA LYS A 86 18.18 11.48 10.30
C LYS A 86 18.91 10.73 11.42
N ALA A 87 18.67 9.43 11.58
CA ALA A 87 19.40 8.60 12.54
C ALA A 87 20.88 8.40 12.16
N ALA A 88 21.20 8.31 10.87
CA ALA A 88 22.57 8.26 10.37
C ALA A 88 23.29 9.60 10.51
N ALA A 89 22.64 10.71 10.13
CA ALA A 89 23.16 12.07 10.31
C ALA A 89 23.36 12.42 11.79
N GLY A 90 22.43 12.02 12.67
CA GLY A 90 22.56 12.19 14.12
C GLY A 90 23.64 11.32 14.77
N ARG A 91 24.09 10.25 14.09
CA ARG A 91 25.27 9.47 14.50
C ARG A 91 26.56 10.11 14.00
N LEU A 92 26.57 10.63 12.76
CA LEU A 92 27.72 11.33 12.19
C LEU A 92 28.01 12.66 12.93
N ALA A 93 26.97 13.44 13.24
CA ALA A 93 27.09 14.66 14.04
C ALA A 93 27.61 14.38 15.46
N ARG A 94 27.20 13.26 16.07
CA ARG A 94 27.72 12.82 17.37
C ARG A 94 29.18 12.36 17.31
N GLY A 95 29.59 11.75 16.20
CA GLY A 95 30.99 11.37 15.94
C GLY A 95 31.89 12.58 15.70
N LEU A 96 31.39 13.62 15.00
CA LEU A 96 32.13 14.86 14.75
C LEU A 96 32.23 15.77 15.98
N LEU A 97 31.26 15.70 16.90
CA LEU A 97 31.35 16.31 18.22
C LEU A 97 32.18 15.46 19.22
N GLY A 98 32.75 14.33 18.78
CA GLY A 98 33.47 13.35 19.59
C GLY A 98 34.97 13.17 19.26
N GLY A 99 35.76 14.25 19.24
CA GLY A 99 37.24 14.28 19.46
C GLY A 99 38.17 14.04 18.25
N PRO A 100 39.52 14.29 18.31
CA PRO A 100 40.39 14.41 19.52
C PRO A 100 41.62 15.42 19.48
N ALA A 101 42.43 15.41 20.57
CA ALA A 101 43.83 15.95 20.81
C ALA A 101 43.97 17.36 21.44
N GLY A 102 44.78 17.68 22.48
CA GLY A 102 45.85 17.03 23.29
C GLY A 102 46.23 17.97 24.49
N PRO A 103 47.33 17.80 25.26
CA PRO A 103 48.62 17.26 24.83
C PRO A 103 49.15 16.07 25.65
N LYS A 104 50.04 15.31 24.98
CA LYS A 104 51.04 14.46 25.62
C LYS A 104 52.27 15.32 25.90
N GLU A 105 52.79 15.27 27.12
CA GLU A 105 54.16 15.70 27.44
C GLU A 105 54.57 15.09 28.82
N PRO A 106 55.86 15.07 29.18
CA PRO A 106 56.75 13.94 28.91
C PRO A 106 57.31 13.28 30.18
N SER A 107 58.00 12.16 30.00
CA SER A 107 58.84 11.49 31.00
C SER A 107 59.96 12.39 31.54
N THR A 108 60.23 12.36 32.85
CA THR A 108 61.60 12.37 33.42
C THR A 108 61.60 11.92 34.90
N PRO A 109 62.74 11.41 35.40
CA PRO A 109 62.88 10.46 36.53
C PRO A 109 63.13 11.16 37.87
N THR A 110 63.56 10.41 38.90
CA THR A 110 64.10 10.77 40.24
C THR A 110 63.12 10.39 41.35
N ALA A 111 63.42 9.62 42.40
CA ALA A 111 64.58 8.86 42.87
C ALA A 111 64.05 7.76 43.81
#